data_AF-A0ABD5BN96-F1
#
_entry.id   AF-A0ABD5BN96-F1
#
_cell.length_a   1.000
_cell.length_b   1.000
_cell.length_c   1.000
_cell.angle_alpha   90.00
_cell.angle_beta   90.00
_cell.angle_gamma   90.00
#
_symmetry.space_group_name_H-M   'P 1'
#
loop_
_entity.id
_entity.type
_entity.pdbx_description
1 polymer ?
#
loop_
_entity_poly.entity_id
_entity_poly.type
_entity_poly.pdbx_seq_one_letter_code
_entity_poly.pdbx_strand_id
1 'polypeptide(L)' 'CESGGVEIGIRRLEARPTADLCIDCKTLAEIREKQMAG' A
#
# COMPACT_ATOMS: atom_id res chain seq x y z
N CYS A 1 6.01 4.82 -3.51
CA CYS A 1 4.80 4.98 -2.67
C CYS A 1 4.62 6.46 -2.46
N GLU A 2 3.62 7.06 -3.09
CA GLU A 2 3.37 8.51 -2.98
C GLU A 2 3.12 8.94 -1.52
N SER A 3 2.55 8.05 -0.71
CA SER A 3 2.22 8.38 0.69
C SER A 3 3.41 8.42 1.66
N GLY A 4 4.59 7.90 1.29
CA GLY A 4 5.71 7.75 2.25
C GLY A 4 7.11 7.84 1.63
N GLY A 5 7.23 8.15 0.34
CA GLY A 5 8.53 8.28 -0.34
C GLY A 5 9.33 6.98 -0.48
N VAL A 6 8.78 5.83 -0.07
CA VAL A 6 9.45 4.53 -0.16
C VAL A 6 9.24 3.88 -1.54
N GLU A 7 10.24 3.16 -2.01
CA GLU A 7 10.19 2.41 -3.26
C GLU A 7 9.11 1.30 -3.21
N ILE A 8 8.40 1.11 -4.32
CA ILE A 8 7.45 0.00 -4.48
C ILE A 8 8.23 -1.16 -5.09
N GLY A 9 8.39 -2.24 -4.32
CA GLY A 9 9.19 -3.37 -4.78
C GLY A 9 8.71 -3.95 -6.13
N ILE A 10 9.65 -4.30 -7.00
CA ILE A 10 9.38 -4.73 -8.39
C ILE A 10 8.36 -5.86 -8.49
N ARG A 11 8.45 -6.89 -7.64
CA ARG A 11 7.49 -8.01 -7.61
C ARG A 11 6.04 -7.55 -7.40
N ARG A 12 5.82 -6.45 -6.67
CA ARG A 12 4.48 -5.88 -6.44
C ARG A 12 4.00 -5.12 -7.68
N LEU A 13 4.89 -4.39 -8.36
CA LEU A 13 4.58 -3.72 -9.62
C LEU A 13 4.35 -4.71 -10.76
N GLU A 14 5.08 -5.82 -10.81
CA GLU A 14 4.85 -6.90 -11.78
C GLU A 14 3.48 -7.56 -11.60
N ALA A 15 3.09 -7.83 -10.35
CA ALA A 15 1.77 -8.37 -10.05
C ALA A 15 0.65 -7.34 -10.22
N ARG A 16 0.93 -6.06 -9.96
CA ARG A 16 -0.02 -4.95 -9.99
C ARG A 16 0.69 -3.66 -10.45
N PRO A 17 0.74 -3.37 -11.76
CA PRO A 17 1.51 -2.26 -12.31
C PRO A 17 0.95 -0.88 -11.95
N THR A 18 -0.29 -0.82 -11.48
CA THR A 18 -0.96 0.39 -11.00
C THR A 18 -0.89 0.54 -9.47
N ALA A 19 -0.05 -0.25 -8.78
CA ALA A 19 0.10 -0.15 -7.33
C ALA A 19 0.78 1.18 -6.96
N ASP A 20 0.02 2.08 -6.34
CA ASP A 20 0.53 3.38 -5.86
C ASP A 20 1.14 3.32 -4.45
N LEU A 21 0.62 2.39 -3.63
CA LEU A 21 1.05 2.20 -2.24
C LEU A 21 2.03 1.04 -2.11
N CYS A 22 3.08 1.26 -1.30
CA CYS A 22 3.92 0.16 -0.82
C CYS A 22 3.13 -0.79 0.09
N ILE A 23 3.75 -1.92 0.44
CA ILE A 23 3.14 -2.95 1.28
C ILE A 23 2.75 -2.35 2.64
N ASP A 24 3.64 -1.61 3.29
CA ASP A 24 3.37 -1.01 4.61
C ASP A 24 2.20 -0.03 4.59
N CYS A 25 2.18 0.90 3.62
CA CYS A 25 1.08 1.86 3.48
C CYS A 25 -0.25 1.16 3.18
N LYS A 26 -0.25 0.07 2.40
CA LYS A 26 -1.46 -0.71 2.16
C LYS A 26 -1.92 -1.43 3.42
N THR A 27 -1.01 -2.03 4.18
CA THR A 27 -1.33 -2.68 5.46
C THR A 27 -1.91 -1.67 6.46
N LEU A 28 -1.31 -0.48 6.57
CA LEU A 28 -1.81 0.59 7.44
C LEU A 28 -3.19 1.08 7.00
N ALA A 29 -3.44 1.20 5.70
CA ALA A 29 -4.76 1.54 5.18
C ALA A 29 -5.80 0.46 5.54
N GLU A 30 -5.46 -0.82 5.42
CA GLU A 30 -6.37 -1.93 5.77
C GLU A 30 -6.68 -1.96 7.28
N ILE A 31 -5.69 -1.65 8.13
CA ILE A 31 -5.87 -1.53 9.58
C ILE A 31 -6.82 -0.36 9.88
N ARG A 32 -6.61 0.79 9.26
CA ARG A 32 -7.45 1.99 9.43
C ARG A 32 -8.89 1.74 8.97
N GLU A 33 -9.08 1.09 7.84
CA GLU A 33 -10.41 0.70 7.34
C GLU A 33 -11.12 -0.22 8.35
N LYS A 34 -10.41 -1.21 8.90
CA LYS A 34 -10.96 -2.10 9.94
C LYS A 34 -11.31 -1.36 11.23
N GLN A 35 -10.56 -0.32 11.60
CA GLN A 35 -10.84 0.50 12.79
C GLN A 35 -12.00 1.49 12.58
N MET A 36 -12.19 1.99 11.36
CA MET A 36 -13.27 2.94 11.02
C MET A 36 -14.59 2.26 10.67
N ALA A 37 -14.59 0.99 10.27
CA ALA A 37 -15.80 0.22 9.99
C ALA A 37 -16.54 -0.29 11.25
N GLY A 38 -16.25 0.28 12.41
CA GLY A 38 -16.85 -0.05 13.71
C GLY A 38 -17.88 0.98 14.17
#